data_AF-A0A3D3UDR0-F1
#
_entry.id   AF-A0A3D3UDR0-F1
#
_cell.length_a   1.000
_cell.length_b   1.000
_cell.length_c   1.000
_cell.angle_alpha   90.00
_cell.angle_beta   90.00
_cell.angle_gamma   90.00
#
_symmetry.space_group_name_H-M   'P 1'
#
loop_
_entity.id
_entity.type
_entity.pdbx_description
1 polymer ?
#
loop_
_entity_poly.entity_id
_entity_poly.type
_entity_poly.pdbx_seq_one_letter_code
_entity_poly.pdbx_strand_id
1 'polypeptide(L)'
;SLSSRVDELGATLQSSDLKRVLRAHGIDLIAEKIEDEAMMVELLDFELDYGQGFLFGEPRRSRGPEEMSREGAKTARHALAG
;
A
#
# COMPACT_ATOMS: atom_id res chain seq x y z
N SER A 1 29.57 10.63 2.73
CA SER A 1 28.26 11.27 2.94
C SER A 1 27.18 10.26 2.63
N LEU A 2 25.96 10.37 3.19
CA LEU A 2 24.83 9.51 2.77
C LEU A 2 24.61 9.60 1.24
N SER A 3 24.80 10.79 0.67
CA SER A 3 24.79 11.03 -0.77
C SER A 3 25.79 10.15 -1.53
N SER A 4 27.05 10.06 -1.08
CA SER A 4 28.08 9.30 -1.79
C SER A 4 27.86 7.77 -1.74
N ARG A 5 27.14 7.27 -0.74
CA ARG A 5 26.75 5.86 -0.66
C ARG A 5 25.57 5.54 -1.57
N VAL A 6 24.65 6.49 -1.75
CA VAL A 6 23.52 6.36 -2.68
C VAL A 6 23.99 6.37 -4.13
N ASP A 7 25.02 7.17 -4.46
CA ASP A 7 25.63 7.20 -5.80
C ASP A 7 26.30 5.86 -6.17
N GLU A 8 27.01 5.20 -5.24
CA GLU A 8 27.60 3.86 -5.44
C GLU A 8 26.55 2.74 -5.55
N LEU A 9 25.42 2.86 -4.84
CA LEU A 9 24.29 1.95 -4.96
C LEU A 9 23.54 2.12 -6.31
N GLY A 10 23.62 3.31 -6.92
CA GLY A 10 22.93 3.66 -8.17
C GLY A 10 23.36 2.84 -9.39
N ALA A 11 24.51 2.15 -9.33
CA ALA A 11 25.01 1.36 -10.46
C ALA A 11 24.39 -0.03 -10.59
N THR A 12 23.67 -0.56 -9.58
CA THR A 12 23.00 -1.88 -9.69
C THR A 12 21.86 -2.13 -8.68
N LEU A 13 21.23 -1.11 -8.13
CA LEU A 13 20.04 -1.31 -7.28
C LEU A 13 18.87 -1.80 -8.13
N GLN A 14 18.52 -3.08 -8.03
CA GLN A 14 17.21 -3.55 -8.50
C GLN A 14 16.12 -2.98 -7.57
N SER A 15 14.91 -2.75 -8.10
CA SER A 15 13.78 -2.23 -7.30
C SER A 15 13.51 -3.10 -6.05
N SER A 16 13.73 -4.41 -6.18
CA SER A 16 13.65 -5.39 -5.08
C SER A 16 14.65 -5.13 -3.94
N ASP A 17 15.87 -4.66 -4.25
CA ASP A 17 16.87 -4.31 -3.24
C ASP A 17 16.46 -3.09 -2.42
N LEU A 18 15.89 -2.07 -3.09
CA LEU A 18 15.37 -0.89 -2.41
C LEU A 18 14.21 -1.27 -1.47
N LYS A 19 13.25 -2.04 -1.96
CA LYS A 19 12.12 -2.54 -1.17
C LYS A 19 12.60 -3.31 0.06
N ARG A 20 13.61 -4.18 -0.10
CA ARG A 20 14.19 -4.96 1.01
C ARG A 20 14.80 -4.08 2.08
N VAL A 21 15.56 -3.05 1.67
CA VAL A 21 16.17 -2.09 2.60
C VAL A 21 15.09 -1.32 3.37
N LEU A 22 14.08 -0.81 2.68
CA LEU A 22 12.99 -0.04 3.33
C LEU A 22 12.22 -0.89 4.34
N ARG A 23 11.88 -2.13 3.98
CA ARG A 23 11.22 -3.07 4.89
C ARG A 23 12.06 -3.39 6.12
N ALA A 24 13.37 -3.54 5.98
CA ALA A 24 14.28 -3.76 7.11
C ALA A 24 14.28 -2.59 8.12
N HIS A 25 13.87 -1.39 7.68
CA HIS A 25 13.69 -0.21 8.53
C HIS A 25 12.22 0.02 8.95
N GLY A 26 11.32 -0.93 8.68
CA GLY A 26 9.89 -0.80 9.01
C GLY A 26 9.16 0.24 8.16
N ILE A 27 9.66 0.52 6.94
CA ILE A 27 9.05 1.43 5.99
C ILE A 27 8.38 0.61 4.90
N ASP A 28 7.08 0.78 4.75
CA ASP A 28 6.29 0.16 3.69
C ASP A 28 6.19 1.08 2.47
N LEU A 29 6.26 0.48 1.28
CA LEU A 29 6.04 1.17 0.02
C LEU A 29 4.58 1.03 -0.42
N ILE A 30 3.98 2.14 -0.83
CA ILE A 30 2.62 2.20 -1.36
C ILE A 30 2.70 2.81 -2.77
N ALA A 31 2.26 2.06 -3.79
CA ALA A 31 2.03 2.63 -5.12
C ALA A 31 0.81 3.55 -5.10
N GLU A 32 0.90 4.74 -5.67
CA GLU A 32 -0.23 5.68 -5.78
C GLU A 32 -0.73 5.81 -7.23
N LYS A 33 -1.92 6.39 -7.39
CA LYS A 33 -2.53 6.74 -8.69
C LYS A 33 -2.79 5.53 -9.60
N ILE A 34 -3.11 4.39 -9.02
CA ILE A 34 -3.57 3.21 -9.77
C ILE A 34 -5.00 3.47 -10.27
N GLU A 35 -5.16 3.73 -11.56
CA GLU A 35 -6.42 4.18 -12.17
C GLU A 35 -7.11 3.10 -13.02
N ASP A 36 -6.38 2.09 -13.49
CA ASP A 36 -6.91 0.98 -14.28
C ASP A 36 -6.22 -0.36 -13.98
N GLU A 37 -6.84 -1.45 -14.42
CA GLU A 37 -6.36 -2.82 -14.18
C GLU A 37 -5.04 -3.13 -14.90
N ALA A 38 -4.77 -2.50 -16.04
CA ALA A 38 -3.54 -2.73 -16.79
C ALA A 38 -2.33 -2.20 -16.00
N MET A 39 -2.45 -0.99 -15.44
CA MET A 39 -1.43 -0.42 -14.54
C MET A 39 -1.20 -1.29 -13.30
N MET A 40 -2.27 -1.85 -12.72
CA MET A 40 -2.14 -2.78 -11.60
C MET A 40 -1.32 -4.01 -11.98
N VAL A 41 -1.56 -4.60 -13.15
CA VAL A 41 -0.79 -5.77 -13.63
C VAL A 41 0.69 -5.42 -13.78
N GLU A 42 1.03 -4.27 -14.37
CA GLU A 42 2.41 -3.81 -14.49
C GLU A 42 3.10 -3.62 -13.13
N LEU A 43 2.35 -3.20 -12.10
CA LEU A 43 2.88 -2.98 -10.75
C LEU A 43 3.16 -4.27 -9.98
N LEU A 44 2.49 -5.38 -10.32
CA LEU A 44 2.72 -6.67 -9.66
C LEU A 44 4.15 -7.19 -9.86
N ASP A 45 4.81 -6.82 -10.96
CA ASP A 45 6.21 -7.19 -11.24
C ASP A 45 7.21 -6.54 -10.27
N PHE A 46 6.82 -5.46 -9.59
CA PHE A 46 7.65 -4.76 -8.60
C PHE A 46 7.50 -5.30 -7.17
N GLU A 47 6.77 -6.42 -7.03
CA GLU A 47 6.46 -7.09 -5.78
C GLU A 47 5.76 -6.19 -4.73
N LEU A 48 5.22 -5.02 -5.06
CA LEU A 48 4.67 -4.09 -4.05
C LEU A 48 3.54 -4.74 -3.23
N ASP A 49 3.59 -4.55 -1.91
CA ASP A 49 2.59 -5.16 -1.01
C ASP A 49 1.31 -4.31 -0.93
N TYR A 50 1.40 -3.02 -1.25
CA TYR A 50 0.32 -2.05 -1.13
C TYR A 50 0.22 -1.14 -2.34
N GLY A 51 -1.01 -0.78 -2.70
CA GLY A 51 -1.31 0.18 -3.75
C GLY A 51 -2.63 0.90 -3.48
N GLN A 52 -2.73 2.14 -3.96
CA GLN A 52 -3.93 2.95 -3.88
C GLN A 52 -4.16 3.75 -5.16
N GLY A 53 -5.42 4.06 -5.43
CA GLY A 53 -5.84 4.83 -6.59
C GLY A 53 -7.32 4.63 -6.88
N PHE A 54 -7.81 5.32 -7.89
CA PHE A 54 -9.24 5.36 -8.19
C PHE A 54 -9.79 4.01 -8.67
N LEU A 55 -8.92 3.10 -9.15
CA LEU A 55 -9.28 1.72 -9.42
C LEU A 55 -9.92 1.03 -8.19
N PHE A 56 -9.42 1.33 -6.99
CA PHE A 56 -9.91 0.73 -5.74
C PHE A 56 -11.03 1.54 -5.07
N GLY A 57 -11.42 2.66 -5.67
CA GLY A 57 -12.47 3.55 -5.20
C GLY A 57 -12.02 5.00 -5.09
N GLU A 58 -12.98 5.90 -5.30
CA GLU A 58 -12.76 7.33 -5.16
C GLU A 58 -12.44 7.70 -3.70
N PRO A 59 -11.66 8.78 -3.46
CA PRO A 59 -11.47 9.35 -2.14
C PRO A 59 -12.83 9.66 -1.50
N ARG A 60 -13.11 9.02 -0.36
CA ARG A 60 -14.35 9.26 0.39
C ARG A 60 -14.02 9.86 1.75
N ARG A 61 -14.92 10.69 2.27
CA ARG A 61 -14.78 11.26 3.62
C ARG A 61 -14.68 10.12 4.62
N SER A 62 -13.75 10.25 5.57
CA SER A 62 -13.66 9.35 6.71
C SER A 62 -15.01 9.32 7.43
N ARG A 63 -15.52 8.11 7.68
CA ARG A 63 -16.74 7.94 8.46
C ARG A 63 -16.51 8.48 9.87
N GLY A 64 -17.52 9.11 10.45
CA GLY A 64 -17.44 9.59 11.83
C GLY A 64 -17.27 8.42 12.81
N PRO A 65 -16.77 8.67 14.05
CA PRO A 65 -16.61 7.63 15.06
C PRO A 65 -17.90 6.80 15.30
N GLU A 66 -19.06 7.46 15.19
CA GLU A 66 -20.38 6.83 15.39
C GLU A 66 -20.75 5.84 14.28
N GLU A 67 -20.37 6.13 13.03
CA GLU A 67 -20.62 5.25 11.87
C GLU A 67 -19.70 4.03 11.89
N MET A 68 -18.44 4.21 12.30
CA MET A 68 -17.50 3.09 12.48
C MET A 68 -17.98 2.10 13.55
N SER A 69 -18.55 2.61 14.65
CA SER A 69 -19.05 1.78 15.75
C SER A 69 -20.30 0.97 15.38
N ARG A 70 -21.22 1.55 14.59
CA ARG A 70 -22.44 0.87 14.12
C ARG A 70 -22.15 -0.28 13.15
N GLU A 71 -21.21 -0.11 12.23
CA GLU A 71 -20.82 -1.14 11.26
C GLU A 71 -20.09 -2.29 11.96
N GLY A 72 -19.12 -1.98 12.85
CA GLY A 72 -18.42 -3.00 13.64
C GLY A 72 -19.37 -3.85 14.48
N ALA A 73 -20.39 -3.23 15.08
CA ALA A 73 -21.44 -3.94 15.82
C ALA A 73 -22.34 -4.80 14.93
N LYS A 74 -22.58 -4.40 13.68
CA LYS A 74 -23.40 -5.15 12.70
C LYS A 74 -22.64 -6.39 12.19
N THR A 75 -21.36 -6.25 11.87
CA THR A 75 -20.50 -7.36 11.46
C THR A 75 -20.32 -8.38 12.58
N ALA A 76 -20.08 -7.93 13.81
CA ALA A 76 -19.97 -8.83 14.97
C ALA A 76 -21.26 -9.62 15.25
N ARG A 77 -22.44 -8.98 15.07
CA ARG A 77 -23.74 -9.65 15.24
C ARG A 77 -24.02 -10.70 14.17
N HIS A 78 -23.58 -10.49 12.94
CA HIS A 78 -23.70 -11.51 11.89
C HIS A 78 -22.75 -12.70 12.12
N ALA A 79 -21.53 -12.46 12.61
CA ALA A 79 -20.55 -13.50 12.87
C ALA A 79 -20.90 -14.43 14.06
N LEU A 80 -21.78 -13.99 14.97
CA LEU A 80 -22.24 -14.76 16.12
C LEU A 80 -23.59 -15.48 15.87
N ALA A 81 -24.22 -15.24 14.72
CA ALA A 81 -25.54 -15.77 14.36
C ALA A 81 -25.50 -16.89 13.31
N GLY A 82 -24.31 -17.41 12.98
CA GLY A 82 -24.09 -18.59 12.14
C GLY A 82 -23.28 -19.62 12.90
#